data_AF-A0A975W7Y8-F1
#
_entry.id   AF-A0A975W7Y8-F1
#
_cell.length_a   1.000
_cell.length_b   1.000
_cell.length_c   1.000
_cell.angle_alpha   90.00
_cell.angle_beta   90.00
_cell.angle_gamma   90.00
#
_symmetry.space_group_name_H-M   'P 1'
#
loop_
_entity.id
_entity.type
_entity.pdbx_description
1 polymer ?
#
loop_
_entity_poly.entity_id
_entity_poly.type
_entity_poly.pdbx_seq_one_letter_code
_entity_poly.pdbx_strand_id
1 'polypeptide(L)' 'MQGTNVHFRFPEPGWRQRLDTYFAGLGQGVNADPLIRARLGEVAGLEALSDAELAALGMDRSDIPARVFKDLFPQG' A
#
# COMPACT_ATOMS: atom_id res chain seq x y z
N MET A 1 27.24 5.36 26.31
CA MET A 1 25.90 5.60 25.72
C MET A 1 25.93 5.01 24.32
N GLN A 2 25.23 3.90 24.06
CA GLN A 2 25.13 3.34 22.70
C GLN A 2 24.11 4.18 21.92
N GLY A 3 24.51 4.72 20.77
CA GLY A 3 23.61 5.48 19.91
C GLY A 3 22.55 4.56 19.31
N THR A 4 21.28 4.91 19.45
CA THR A 4 20.19 4.21 18.79
C THR A 4 20.23 4.50 17.29
N ASN A 5 20.46 3.47 16.46
CA ASN A 5 20.30 3.60 15.02
C ASN A 5 18.81 3.64 14.69
N VAL A 6 18.35 4.78 14.18
CA VAL A 6 16.98 4.97 13.69
C VAL A 6 17.00 4.76 12.17
N HIS A 7 16.31 3.71 11.70
CA HIS A 7 16.12 3.48 10.27
C HIS A 7 14.82 4.15 9.81
N PHE A 8 14.94 5.23 9.04
CA PHE A 8 13.81 5.86 8.38
C PHE A 8 13.45 5.08 7.13
N ARG A 9 12.17 4.78 6.97
CA ARG A 9 11.63 4.04 5.83
C ARG A 9 10.52 4.88 5.20
N PHE A 10 10.55 5.01 3.87
CA PHE A 10 9.62 5.84 3.12
C PHE A 10 8.88 4.97 2.10
N PRO A 11 7.61 5.28 1.80
CA PRO A 11 6.89 4.64 0.72
C PRO A 11 7.62 4.81 -0.62
N GLU A 12 7.63 3.77 -1.44
CA GLU A 12 8.21 3.86 -2.79
C GLU A 12 7.50 4.92 -3.67
N PRO A 13 8.24 5.59 -4.57
CA PRO A 13 7.66 6.51 -5.53
C PRO A 13 6.50 5.88 -6.33
N GLY A 14 5.50 6.70 -6.63
CA GLY A 14 4.32 6.28 -7.40
C GLY A 14 3.27 5.48 -6.63
N TRP A 15 3.40 5.28 -5.31
CA TRP A 15 2.40 4.55 -4.51
C TRP A 15 0.99 5.14 -4.62
N ARG A 16 0.86 6.47 -4.69
CA ARG A 16 -0.43 7.14 -4.91
C ARG A 16 -1.05 6.77 -6.25
N GLN A 17 -0.25 6.77 -7.31
CA GLN A 17 -0.70 6.39 -8.65
C GLN A 17 -1.16 4.93 -8.70
N ARG A 18 -0.50 4.02 -7.95
CA ARG A 18 -0.95 2.62 -7.83
C ARG A 18 -2.33 2.53 -7.19
N LEU A 19 -2.56 3.28 -6.11
CA LEU A 19 -3.89 3.36 -5.48
C LEU A 19 -4.93 3.94 -6.43
N ASP A 20 -4.62 5.06 -7.08
CA ASP A 20 -5.53 5.72 -8.03
C ASP A 20 -5.91 4.76 -9.17
N THR A 21 -4.95 4.00 -9.69
CA THR A 21 -5.17 3.01 -10.75
C THR A 21 -6.06 1.86 -10.27
N TYR A 22 -5.83 1.34 -9.06
CA TYR A 22 -6.66 0.30 -8.46
C TYR A 22 -8.11 0.78 -8.30
N PHE A 23 -8.32 1.95 -7.67
CA PHE A 23 -9.67 2.49 -7.46
C PHE A 23 -10.37 2.86 -8.77
N ALA A 24 -9.64 3.33 -9.79
CA ALA A 24 -10.20 3.55 -11.12
C ALA A 24 -10.70 2.22 -11.76
N GLY A 25 -10.02 1.11 -11.49
CA GLY A 25 -10.42 -0.23 -11.94
C GLY A 25 -11.70 -0.76 -11.27
N LEU A 26 -12.00 -0.34 -10.04
CA LEU A 26 -13.22 -0.74 -9.33
C LEU A 26 -14.49 -0.04 -9.86
N GLY A 27 -14.33 1.11 -10.54
CA GLY A 27 -15.42 1.86 -11.19
C GLY A 27 -15.77 3.19 -10.52
N GLN A 28 -16.64 3.96 -11.18
CA GLN A 28 -16.95 5.38 -10.86
C GLN A 28 -17.76 5.59 -9.55
N GLY A 29 -18.10 4.53 -8.82
CA GLY A 29 -18.89 4.59 -7.58
C GLY A 29 -18.06 4.68 -6.29
N VAL A 30 -16.73 4.52 -6.36
CA VAL A 30 -15.86 4.48 -5.17
C VAL A 30 -15.22 5.84 -4.93
N ASN A 31 -15.43 6.39 -3.73
CA ASN A 31 -14.65 7.54 -3.26
C ASN A 31 -13.38 7.04 -2.56
N ALA A 32 -12.24 7.12 -3.25
CA ALA A 32 -10.96 6.59 -2.80
C ALA A 32 -10.35 7.34 -1.60
N ASP A 33 -10.48 8.67 -1.53
CA ASP A 33 -9.79 9.49 -0.52
C ASP A 33 -10.05 9.07 0.93
N PRO A 34 -11.30 8.88 1.40
CA PRO A 34 -11.55 8.45 2.79
C PRO A 34 -11.02 7.04 3.08
N LEU A 35 -11.05 6.14 2.09
CA LEU A 35 -10.54 4.77 2.23
C LEU A 35 -9.01 4.76 2.37
N ILE A 36 -8.33 5.54 1.52
CA ILE A 36 -6.87 5.69 1.57
C ILE A 36 -6.45 6.30 2.90
N ARG A 37 -7.11 7.37 3.37
CA ARG A 37 -6.79 7.99 4.66
C ARG A 37 -6.95 7.03 5.83
N ALA A 38 -8.00 6.20 5.81
CA ALA A 38 -8.24 5.21 6.86
C ALA A 38 -7.20 4.07 6.91
N ARG A 39 -6.46 3.85 5.82
CA ARG A 39 -5.46 2.76 5.68
C ARG A 39 -4.05 3.26 5.38
N LEU A 40 -3.80 4.57 5.50
CA LEU A 40 -2.53 5.17 5.08
C LEU A 40 -1.32 4.56 5.80
N GLY A 41 -1.46 4.21 7.07
CA GLY A 41 -0.38 3.56 7.83
C GLY A 41 -0.02 2.17 7.30
N GLU A 42 -1.02 1.38 6.89
CA GLU A 42 -0.82 0.04 6.33
C GLU A 42 -0.19 0.12 4.93
N VAL A 43 -0.73 1.01 4.08
CA VAL A 43 -0.16 1.28 2.75
C VAL A 43 1.30 1.73 2.88
N ALA A 44 1.58 2.71 3.75
CA ALA A 44 2.93 3.23 3.92
C ALA A 44 3.90 2.17 4.47
N GLY A 45 3.41 1.30 5.36
CA GLY A 45 4.19 0.19 5.90
C GLY A 45 4.59 -0.82 4.81
N LEU A 46 3.65 -1.24 3.97
CA LEU A 46 3.92 -2.16 2.87
C LEU A 46 4.77 -1.52 1.76
N GLU A 47 4.49 -0.27 1.40
CA GLU A 47 5.25 0.46 0.39
C GLU A 47 6.69 0.75 0.82
N ALA A 48 6.97 0.74 2.12
CA ALA A 48 8.32 0.89 2.64
C ALA A 48 9.13 -0.41 2.68
N LEU A 49 8.50 -1.57 2.43
CA LEU A 49 9.22 -2.83 2.26
C LEU A 49 9.92 -2.85 0.90
N SER A 50 11.06 -3.53 0.82
CA SER A 50 11.73 -3.87 -0.44
C SER A 50 10.94 -4.92 -1.22
N ASP A 51 11.19 -5.02 -2.53
CA ASP A 51 10.51 -6.02 -3.37
C ASP A 51 10.81 -7.46 -2.91
N ALA A 52 12.01 -7.72 -2.37
CA ALA A 52 12.35 -9.02 -1.79
C ALA A 52 11.56 -9.32 -0.51
N GLU A 53 11.33 -8.32 0.34
CA GLU A 53 10.47 -8.45 1.54
C GLU A 53 9.01 -8.68 1.13
N LEU A 54 8.50 -7.97 0.12
CA LEU A 54 7.15 -8.18 -0.42
C LEU A 54 6.99 -9.58 -1.04
N ALA A 55 7.97 -10.02 -1.82
CA ALA A 55 7.98 -11.36 -2.40
C ALA A 55 8.00 -12.47 -1.33
N ALA A 56 8.68 -12.23 -0.20
CA ALA A 56 8.65 -13.14 0.95
C ALA A 56 7.26 -13.21 1.61
N LEU A 57 6.44 -12.17 1.47
CA LEU A 57 5.02 -12.16 1.85
C LEU A 57 4.10 -12.77 0.78
N GLY A 58 4.65 -13.17 -0.37
CA GLY A 58 3.92 -13.77 -1.48
C GLY A 58 3.14 -12.78 -2.33
N MET A 59 3.61 -11.53 -2.43
CA MET A 59 2.95 -10.47 -3.21
C MET A 59 3.96 -9.57 -3.93
N ASP A 60 3.54 -8.98 -5.04
CA ASP A 60 4.24 -7.87 -5.68
C ASP A 60 3.78 -6.52 -5.09
N ARG A 61 4.56 -5.47 -5.35
CA ARG A 61 4.18 -4.09 -5.03
C ARG A 61 2.87 -3.66 -5.70
N SER A 62 2.56 -4.18 -6.89
CA SER A 62 1.28 -3.95 -7.56
C SER A 62 0.08 -4.50 -6.79
N ASP A 63 0.30 -5.49 -5.92
CA ASP A 63 -0.76 -6.16 -5.18
C ASP A 63 -1.11 -5.43 -3.88
N ILE A 64 -0.33 -4.43 -3.48
CA ILE A 64 -0.55 -3.66 -2.23
C ILE A 64 -1.97 -3.13 -2.10
N PRO A 65 -2.57 -2.46 -3.12
CA PRO A 65 -3.94 -1.97 -3.01
C PRO A 65 -4.94 -3.11 -2.77
N ALA A 66 -4.88 -4.17 -3.57
CA ALA A 66 -5.78 -5.31 -3.43
C ALA A 66 -5.62 -6.00 -2.06
N ARG A 67 -4.39 -6.09 -1.54
CA ARG A 67 -4.11 -6.67 -0.23
C ARG A 67 -4.67 -5.85 0.94
N VAL A 68 -4.57 -4.53 0.86
CA VAL A 68 -5.01 -3.58 1.90
C VAL A 68 -6.52 -3.42 1.93
N PHE A 69 -7.17 -3.42 0.76
CA PHE A 69 -8.62 -3.20 0.63
C PHE A 69 -9.42 -4.48 0.37
N LYS A 70 -8.80 -5.66 0.54
CA LYS A 70 -9.44 -6.97 0.31
C LYS A 70 -10.75 -7.15 1.08
N ASP A 71 -10.84 -6.57 2.28
CA ASP A 71 -12.03 -6.63 3.14
C ASP A 71 -13.22 -5.87 2.55
N LEU A 72 -12.95 -4.81 1.77
CA LEU A 72 -13.98 -3.99 1.12
C LEU A 72 -14.27 -4.45 -0.31
N PHE A 73 -13.25 -4.93 -1.03
CA PHE A 73 -13.32 -5.29 -2.44
C PHE A 73 -12.68 -6.66 -2.70
N PRO A 74 -13.36 -7.77 -2.34
CA PRO A 74 -12.78 -9.11 -2.42
C PRO A 74 -12.60 -9.65 -3.85
N GLN A 75 -13.13 -8.96 -4.87
CA GLN A 75 -13.05 -9.36 -6.29
C GLN A 75 -12.27 -8.35 -7.14
N GLY A 76 -11.67 -7.33 -6.51
CA GLY A 76 -10.97 -6.24 -7.17
C GLY A 76 -9.48 -6.51 -7.37
#